data_AF-A0A450XIN9-F1
#
_entry.id   AF-A0A450XIN9-F1
#
_cell.length_a   1.000
_cell.length_b   1.000
_cell.length_c   1.000
_cell.angle_alpha   90.00
_cell.angle_beta   90.00
_cell.angle_gamma   90.00
#
_symmetry.space_group_name_H-M   'P 1'
#
loop_
_entity.id
_entity.type
_entity.pdbx_description
1 polymer ?
#
loop_
_entity_poly.entity_id
_entity_poly.type
_entity_poly.pdbx_seq_one_letter_code
_entity_poly.pdbx_strand_id
1 'polypeptide(L)'
;MMRLSARSNFVKRWTGYWLLIAITAIPACSKVKLPDVEVPDVFPDIVYKVDVQQGNVVTQEMLDKLERGMDKRKVRFILGTPLVVSAFNKDRWDYVHMFQSGGGDWERSGISLFFKDDKLQYVDGSSAKITLENQPPPSDADSPTP
;
A
#
# COMPACT_ATOMS: atom_id res chain seq x y z
N MET A 1 -67.20 36.19 -37.41
CA MET A 1 -65.93 36.49 -38.13
C MET A 1 -65.08 37.36 -37.21
N MET A 2 -64.09 36.78 -36.52
CA MET A 2 -62.96 37.51 -35.91
C MET A 2 -61.95 36.48 -35.39
N ARG A 3 -60.84 36.33 -36.14
CA ARG A 3 -59.63 35.63 -35.72
C ARG A 3 -58.87 36.56 -34.76
N LEU A 4 -58.62 36.11 -33.54
CA LEU A 4 -57.66 36.75 -32.63
C LEU A 4 -56.28 36.13 -32.84
N SER A 5 -55.36 36.97 -33.27
CA SER A 5 -53.92 36.74 -33.39
C SER A 5 -53.23 37.16 -32.09
N ALA A 6 -52.45 36.26 -31.48
CA ALA A 6 -51.45 36.60 -30.46
C ALA A 6 -50.38 35.48 -30.41
N ARG A 7 -49.35 35.54 -31.27
CA ARG A 7 -47.99 36.04 -31.02
C ARG A 7 -47.16 35.23 -30.01
N SER A 8 -46.43 34.27 -30.57
CA SER A 8 -45.40 33.41 -30.00
C SER A 8 -44.13 34.18 -29.57
N ASN A 9 -44.13 34.79 -28.39
CA ASN A 9 -42.92 35.45 -27.85
C ASN A 9 -42.58 35.05 -26.40
N PHE A 10 -43.21 34.00 -25.85
CA PHE A 10 -42.99 33.61 -24.45
C PHE A 10 -41.85 32.59 -24.28
N VAL A 11 -41.64 31.69 -25.24
CA VAL A 11 -40.68 30.57 -25.10
C VAL A 11 -39.22 30.99 -25.39
N LYS A 12 -38.99 32.06 -26.16
CA LYS A 12 -37.63 32.50 -26.56
C LYS A 12 -36.88 33.33 -25.52
N ARG A 13 -37.54 33.82 -24.46
CA ARG A 13 -36.91 34.69 -23.46
C ARG A 13 -36.31 33.93 -22.27
N TRP A 14 -36.71 32.66 -22.10
CA TRP A 14 -36.28 31.83 -20.98
C TRP A 14 -35.11 30.90 -21.32
N THR A 15 -35.01 30.45 -22.58
CA THR A 15 -33.92 29.58 -23.05
C THR A 15 -32.55 30.27 -23.13
N GLY A 16 -32.51 31.60 -23.26
CA GLY A 16 -31.25 32.36 -23.27
C GLY A 16 -30.64 32.56 -21.87
N TYR A 17 -31.47 32.64 -20.83
CA TYR A 17 -30.99 32.89 -19.46
C TYR A 17 -30.40 31.63 -18.80
N TRP A 18 -30.89 30.45 -19.19
CA TRP A 18 -30.36 29.17 -18.71
C TRP A 18 -28.95 28.87 -19.26
N LEU A 19 -28.58 29.42 -20.42
CA LEU A 19 -27.24 29.27 -21.00
C LEU A 19 -26.19 30.19 -20.38
N LEU A 20 -26.61 31.33 -19.79
CA LEU A 20 -25.71 32.30 -19.15
C LEU A 20 -25.36 31.94 -17.70
N ILE A 21 -26.23 31.20 -16.99
CA ILE A 21 -25.99 30.75 -15.60
C ILE A 21 -24.98 29.58 -15.55
N ALA A 22 -24.81 28.83 -16.64
CA ALA A 22 -23.85 27.71 -16.70
C ALA A 22 -22.37 28.15 -16.87
N ILE A 23 -22.10 29.43 -17.17
CA ILE A 23 -20.74 29.93 -17.46
C ILE A 23 -20.14 30.71 -16.27
N THR A 24 -20.92 31.14 -15.28
CA THR A 24 -20.42 31.98 -14.16
C THR A 24 -20.16 31.23 -12.85
N ALA A 25 -19.99 29.91 -12.89
CA ALA A 25 -19.54 29.15 -11.72
C ALA A 25 -18.59 28.02 -12.13
N ILE A 26 -17.47 28.39 -12.74
CA ILE A 26 -16.24 27.62 -12.52
C ILE A 26 -15.81 28.02 -11.10
N PRO A 27 -15.91 27.16 -10.08
CA PRO A 27 -15.09 27.35 -8.90
C PRO A 27 -13.64 27.28 -9.39
N ALA A 28 -13.06 28.46 -9.62
CA ALA A 28 -11.63 28.57 -9.74
C ALA A 28 -11.09 28.04 -8.41
N CYS A 29 -10.49 26.85 -8.43
CA CYS A 29 -9.53 26.44 -7.43
C CYS A 29 -8.31 27.37 -7.57
N SER A 30 -8.45 28.64 -7.22
CA SER A 30 -7.32 29.47 -6.89
C SER A 30 -6.73 28.88 -5.63
N LYS A 31 -5.55 28.26 -5.78
CA LYS A 31 -4.70 27.84 -4.68
C LYS A 31 -4.64 28.98 -3.67
N VAL A 32 -5.36 28.82 -2.56
CA VAL A 32 -5.16 29.67 -1.38
C VAL A 32 -3.74 29.38 -0.94
N LYS A 33 -2.84 30.31 -1.23
CA LYS A 33 -1.52 30.36 -0.64
C LYS A 33 -1.78 30.81 0.80
N LEU A 34 -2.04 29.82 1.67
CA LEU A 34 -2.07 30.08 3.10
C LEU A 34 -0.70 30.69 3.45
N PRO A 35 -0.64 31.77 4.24
CA PRO A 35 0.62 32.19 4.82
C PRO A 35 1.15 30.99 5.61
N ASP A 36 2.44 30.70 5.43
CA ASP A 36 3.16 29.73 6.25
C ASP A 36 2.98 30.16 7.70
N VAL A 37 1.98 29.58 8.36
CA VAL A 37 1.91 29.60 9.81
C VAL A 37 3.13 28.78 10.21
N GLU A 38 4.22 29.47 10.51
CA GLU A 38 5.35 28.95 11.26
C GLU A 38 4.78 28.55 12.63
N VAL A 39 4.09 27.41 12.67
CA VAL A 39 3.98 26.64 13.90
C VAL A 39 5.42 26.34 14.25
N PRO A 40 5.94 26.92 15.34
CA PRO A 40 7.33 26.67 15.70
C PRO A 40 7.44 25.15 15.90
N ASP A 41 8.43 24.54 15.27
CA ASP A 41 8.81 23.14 15.40
C ASP A 41 9.31 22.89 16.84
N VAL A 42 8.47 23.11 17.85
CA VAL A 42 8.84 23.01 19.28
C VAL A 42 8.86 21.55 19.74
N PHE A 43 8.65 20.58 18.84
CA PHE A 43 8.73 19.16 19.19
C PHE A 43 9.50 18.31 18.15
N PRO A 44 10.75 18.63 17.74
CA PRO A 44 11.43 17.81 16.75
C PRO A 44 12.03 16.50 17.31
N ASP A 45 12.14 16.29 18.63
CA ASP A 45 13.08 15.28 19.16
C ASP A 45 12.61 14.44 20.38
N ILE A 46 11.33 14.50 20.77
CA ILE A 46 10.82 13.76 21.96
C ILE A 46 9.87 12.60 21.57
N VAL A 47 9.48 12.49 20.30
CA VAL A 47 8.52 11.48 19.86
C VAL A 47 9.28 10.25 19.35
N TYR A 48 9.39 9.25 20.22
CA TYR A 48 9.85 7.92 19.83
C TYR A 48 8.94 7.38 18.72
N LYS A 49 9.52 7.10 17.56
CA LYS A 49 8.84 6.40 16.47
C LYS A 49 9.13 4.92 16.64
N VAL A 50 8.06 4.13 16.65
CA VAL A 50 8.15 2.67 16.80
C VAL A 50 8.68 2.07 15.49
N ASP A 51 9.51 1.03 15.60
CA ASP A 51 9.91 0.24 14.44
C ASP A 51 8.69 -0.50 13.86
N VAL A 52 8.49 -0.37 12.55
CA VAL A 52 7.35 -0.96 11.86
C VAL A 52 7.84 -2.11 11.00
N GLN A 53 7.47 -3.34 11.37
CA GLN A 53 7.71 -4.54 10.58
C GLN A 53 6.40 -5.00 9.93
N GLN A 54 6.41 -5.17 8.61
CA GLN A 54 5.24 -5.60 7.85
C GLN A 54 5.61 -6.73 6.88
N GLY A 55 4.74 -7.74 6.79
CA GLY A 55 4.86 -8.81 5.80
C GLY A 55 5.46 -10.10 6.34
N ASN A 56 5.95 -10.96 5.44
CA ASN A 56 6.54 -12.24 5.77
C ASN A 56 8.06 -12.15 5.79
N VAL A 57 8.68 -12.26 6.98
CA VAL A 57 10.14 -12.29 7.10
C VAL A 57 10.67 -13.60 6.52
N VAL A 58 11.40 -13.52 5.41
CA VAL A 58 12.07 -14.67 4.79
C VAL A 58 13.57 -14.46 4.86
N THR A 59 14.23 -15.25 5.69
CA THR A 59 15.68 -15.18 5.89
C THR A 59 16.41 -16.07 4.89
N GLN A 60 17.71 -15.81 4.71
CA GLN A 60 18.54 -16.66 3.85
C GLN A 60 18.57 -18.11 4.34
N GLU A 61 18.67 -18.34 5.66
CA GLU A 61 18.66 -19.67 6.26
C GLU A 61 17.38 -20.47 5.96
N MET A 62 16.25 -19.77 5.82
CA MET A 62 14.98 -20.38 5.43
C MET A 62 14.96 -20.76 3.95
N LEU A 63 15.57 -19.93 3.09
CA LEU A 63 15.71 -20.23 1.66
C LEU A 63 16.67 -21.40 1.42
N ASP A 64 17.74 -21.50 2.21
CA ASP A 64 18.73 -22.58 2.08
C ASP A 64 18.14 -23.96 2.40
N LYS A 65 17.04 -23.99 3.16
CA LYS A 65 16.27 -25.22 3.45
C LYS A 65 15.34 -25.62 2.30
N LEU A 66 15.17 -24.77 1.28
CA LEU A 66 14.33 -25.07 0.13
C LEU A 66 15.10 -25.87 -0.91
N GLU A 67 14.45 -26.90 -1.42
CA GLU A 67 15.01 -27.75 -2.47
C GLU A 67 14.06 -27.75 -3.67
N ARG A 68 14.64 -27.81 -4.87
CA ARG A 68 13.85 -27.99 -6.10
C ARG A 68 13.08 -29.30 -6.02
N GLY A 69 11.82 -29.27 -6.43
CA GLY A 69 10.92 -30.42 -6.40
C GLY A 69 10.08 -30.54 -5.12
N MET A 70 10.27 -29.68 -4.11
CA MET A 70 9.45 -29.67 -2.89
C MET A 70 7.99 -29.35 -3.19
N ASP A 71 7.08 -30.04 -2.50
CA ASP A 71 5.63 -29.79 -2.55
C ASP A 71 5.28 -28.44 -1.90
N LYS A 72 4.29 -27.73 -2.44
CA LYS A 72 3.75 -26.47 -1.90
C LYS A 72 3.47 -26.52 -0.39
N ARG A 73 3.01 -27.67 0.14
CA ARG A 73 2.76 -27.84 1.58
C ARG A 73 4.04 -27.81 2.41
N LYS A 74 5.10 -28.47 1.93
CA LYS A 74 6.40 -28.49 2.62
C LYS A 74 7.07 -27.12 2.59
N VAL A 75 6.99 -26.43 1.45
CA VAL A 75 7.50 -25.05 1.33
C VAL A 75 6.79 -24.11 2.30
N ARG A 76 5.46 -24.18 2.39
CA ARG A 76 4.66 -23.41 3.36
C ARG A 76 4.96 -23.75 4.82
N PHE A 77 5.39 -24.97 5.12
CA PHE A 77 5.83 -25.33 6.46
C PHE A 77 7.16 -24.63 6.83
N ILE A 78 8.06 -24.48 5.86
CA ILE A 78 9.36 -23.83 6.07
C ILE A 78 9.23 -22.30 6.11
N LEU A 79 8.51 -21.71 5.16
CA LEU A 79 8.42 -20.25 4.98
C LEU A 79 7.20 -19.61 5.64
N GLY A 80 6.25 -20.42 6.11
CA GLY A 80 4.94 -19.96 6.54
C GLY A 80 3.97 -19.76 5.37
N THR A 81 2.81 -19.17 5.69
CA THR A 81 1.78 -18.88 4.68
C THR A 81 2.07 -17.53 4.02
N PRO A 82 2.16 -17.46 2.69
CA PRO A 82 2.33 -16.19 2.00
C PRO A 82 1.09 -15.32 2.23
N LEU A 83 1.29 -14.04 2.58
CA LEU A 83 0.20 -13.09 2.77
C LEU A 83 -0.53 -12.77 1.45
N VAL A 84 0.17 -12.89 0.33
CA VAL A 84 -0.37 -12.59 -1.00
C VAL A 84 -0.22 -13.82 -1.89
N VAL A 85 -1.34 -14.47 -2.18
CA VAL A 85 -1.44 -15.45 -3.25
C VAL A 85 -2.10 -14.76 -4.44
N SER A 86 -1.43 -14.73 -5.58
CA SER A 86 -1.99 -14.10 -6.78
C SER A 86 -3.28 -14.83 -7.19
N ALA A 87 -4.39 -14.10 -7.34
CA ALA A 87 -5.66 -14.66 -7.80
C ALA A 87 -5.57 -15.26 -9.21
N PHE A 88 -4.61 -14.79 -10.01
CA PHE A 88 -4.41 -15.18 -11.40
C PHE A 88 -3.33 -16.26 -11.56
N ASN A 89 -2.33 -16.28 -10.69
CA ASN A 89 -1.20 -17.21 -10.76
C ASN A 89 -1.12 -18.09 -9.51
N LYS A 90 -1.82 -19.24 -9.53
CA LYS A 90 -1.78 -20.21 -8.43
C LYS A 90 -0.41 -20.88 -8.25
N ASP A 91 0.45 -20.75 -9.25
CA ASP A 91 1.78 -21.35 -9.33
C ASP A 91 2.90 -20.36 -9.00
N ARG A 92 2.56 -19.16 -8.53
CA ARG A 92 3.54 -18.18 -8.05
C ARG A 92 3.14 -17.66 -6.69
N TRP A 93 4.05 -17.78 -5.71
CA TRP A 93 3.87 -17.23 -4.37
C TRP A 93 4.88 -16.12 -4.11
N ASP A 94 4.40 -14.98 -3.63
CA ASP A 94 5.23 -13.82 -3.37
C ASP A 94 5.27 -13.57 -1.84
N TYR A 95 6.48 -13.53 -1.30
CA TYR A 95 6.77 -13.18 0.08
C TYR A 95 7.38 -11.79 0.07
N VAL A 96 6.67 -10.81 0.61
CA VAL A 96 7.13 -9.43 0.69
C VAL A 96 7.30 -9.07 2.16
N HIS A 97 8.44 -8.47 2.46
CA HIS A 97 8.77 -7.95 3.78
C HIS A 97 9.20 -6.50 3.65
N MET A 98 8.66 -5.67 4.55
CA MET A 98 9.02 -4.27 4.70
C MET A 98 9.38 -4.03 6.16
N PHE A 99 10.47 -3.32 6.36
CA PHE A 99 10.92 -2.89 7.67
C PHE A 99 11.24 -1.39 7.63
N GLN A 100 10.79 -0.67 8.64
CA GLN A 100 11.13 0.73 8.84
C GLN A 100 11.58 0.89 10.29
N SER A 101 12.84 1.27 10.49
CA SER A 101 13.35 1.55 11.84
C SER A 101 13.05 2.98 12.23
N GLY A 102 12.33 3.20 13.33
CA GLY A 102 12.21 4.51 13.99
C GLY A 102 11.79 5.69 13.11
N GLY A 103 11.06 5.43 12.02
CA GLY A 103 10.71 6.45 11.01
C GLY A 103 11.86 6.90 10.10
N GLY A 104 12.96 6.15 10.06
CA GLY A 104 14.04 6.22 9.07
C GLY A 104 13.67 5.55 7.75
N ASP A 105 14.69 5.08 7.03
CA ASP A 105 14.54 4.52 5.68
C ASP A 105 13.80 3.18 5.67
N TRP A 106 13.13 2.92 4.55
CA TRP A 106 12.42 1.67 4.32
C TRP A 106 13.35 0.61 3.73
N GLU A 107 13.49 -0.50 4.45
CA GLU A 107 14.08 -1.71 3.93
C GLU A 107 12.97 -2.59 3.34
N ARG A 108 13.16 -3.03 2.10
CA ARG A 108 12.23 -3.94 1.41
C ARG A 108 12.97 -5.16 0.93
N SER A 109 12.44 -6.32 1.25
CA SER A 109 12.89 -7.61 0.73
C SER A 109 11.71 -8.38 0.17
N GLY A 110 11.99 -9.21 -0.83
CA GLY A 110 10.95 -9.80 -1.66
C GLY A 110 11.45 -11.07 -2.33
N ILE A 111 10.74 -12.17 -2.09
CA ILE A 111 11.02 -13.47 -2.69
C ILE A 111 9.81 -13.94 -3.48
N SER A 112 10.02 -14.36 -4.72
CA SER A 112 9.02 -15.00 -5.57
C SER A 112 9.37 -16.49 -5.75
N LEU A 113 8.44 -17.37 -5.40
CA LEU A 113 8.56 -18.81 -5.60
C LEU A 113 7.72 -19.23 -6.80
N PHE A 114 8.32 -20.01 -7.70
CA PHE A 114 7.66 -20.51 -8.89
C PHE A 114 7.46 -22.01 -8.78
N PHE A 115 6.23 -22.44 -9.01
CA PHE A 115 5.80 -23.82 -8.95
C PHE A 115 5.41 -24.33 -10.33
N LYS A 116 5.53 -25.64 -10.52
CA LYS A 116 4.99 -26.36 -11.67
C LYS A 116 4.59 -27.74 -11.21
N ASP A 117 3.38 -28.19 -11.55
CA ASP A 117 2.83 -29.47 -11.11
C ASP A 117 2.90 -29.62 -9.57
N ASP A 118 2.57 -28.53 -8.85
CA ASP A 118 2.65 -28.40 -7.38
C ASP A 118 4.05 -28.59 -6.75
N LYS A 119 5.10 -28.56 -7.57
CA LYS A 119 6.50 -28.68 -7.15
C LYS A 119 7.27 -27.38 -7.35
N LEU A 120 8.12 -27.03 -6.39
CA LEU A 120 9.00 -25.86 -6.46
C LEU A 120 10.02 -26.03 -7.60
N GLN A 121 10.07 -25.08 -8.53
CA GLN A 121 11.00 -25.08 -9.64
C GLN A 121 12.22 -24.22 -9.37
N TYR A 122 11.98 -22.96 -9.00
CA TYR A 122 13.03 -22.00 -8.69
C TYR A 122 12.50 -20.89 -7.78
N VAL A 123 13.46 -20.17 -7.20
CA VAL A 123 13.26 -19.03 -6.31
C VAL A 123 13.91 -17.83 -6.96
N ASP A 124 13.24 -16.68 -6.95
CA ASP A 124 13.76 -15.41 -7.45
C ASP A 124 13.60 -14.32 -6.37
N GLY A 125 14.44 -13.28 -6.44
CA GLY A 125 14.41 -12.13 -5.54
C GLY A 125 15.53 -12.11 -4.49
N SER A 126 15.32 -11.29 -3.45
CA SER A 126 16.31 -11.03 -2.38
C SER A 126 15.69 -11.26 -1.00
N SER A 127 16.41 -11.99 -0.14
CA SER A 127 16.00 -12.33 1.22
C SER A 127 16.14 -11.14 2.17
N ALA A 128 15.38 -11.18 3.26
CA ALA A 128 15.53 -10.21 4.34
C ALA A 128 16.88 -10.41 5.00
N LYS A 129 17.69 -9.34 5.07
CA LYS A 129 18.89 -9.31 5.89
C LYS A 129 18.44 -9.01 7.32
N ILE A 130 18.45 -10.04 8.18
CA ILE A 130 18.30 -9.78 9.62
C ILE A 130 19.66 -9.25 10.10
N THR A 131 19.79 -7.93 10.14
CA THR A 131 20.84 -7.29 10.94
C THR A 131 20.39 -7.37 12.40
N LEU A 132 21.28 -7.70 13.33
CA LEU A 132 20.96 -7.91 14.75
C LEU A 132 20.25 -6.72 15.43
N GLU A 133 20.27 -5.54 14.79
CA GLU A 133 19.54 -4.31 15.17
C GLU A 133 18.02 -4.40 14.92
N ASN A 134 17.58 -5.18 13.94
CA ASN A 134 16.19 -5.16 13.43
C ASN A 134 15.27 -6.14 14.16
N GLN A 135 15.74 -6.79 15.24
CA GLN A 135 14.88 -7.53 16.14
C GLN A 135 14.23 -6.54 17.11
N PRO A 136 12.89 -6.61 17.32
CA PRO A 136 12.27 -5.93 18.45
C PRO A 136 13.10 -6.23 19.70
N PRO A 137 13.38 -5.24 20.56
CA PRO A 137 14.12 -5.49 21.79
C PRO A 137 13.49 -6.70 22.49
N PRO A 138 14.30 -7.67 22.97
CA PRO A 138 13.78 -8.88 23.56
C PRO A 138 12.73 -8.50 24.60
N SER A 139 11.50 -8.93 24.37
CA SER A 139 10.40 -8.71 25.29
C SER A 139 10.78 -9.42 26.59
N ASP A 140 10.97 -8.67 27.67
CA ASP A 140 11.27 -9.19 29.02
C ASP A 140 10.26 -10.24 29.52
N ALA A 141 9.14 -10.44 28.81
CA ALA A 141 8.12 -11.45 29.09
C ALA A 141 8.53 -12.92 28.81
N ASP A 142 9.69 -13.18 28.17
CA ASP A 142 10.19 -14.55 27.91
C ASP A 142 11.22 -15.04 28.95
N SER A 143 11.47 -14.27 30.02
CA SER A 143 12.25 -14.78 31.16
C SER A 143 11.45 -15.92 31.84
N PRO A 144 11.96 -17.16 31.91
CA PRO A 144 11.39 -18.13 32.82
C PRO A 144 11.57 -17.57 34.22
N THR A 145 10.45 -17.16 34.84
CA THR A 145 10.43 -16.77 36.24
C THR A 145 11.10 -17.88 37.06
N PRO A 146 12.10 -17.56 37.92
CA PRO A 146 12.82 -18.57 38.68
C PRO A 146 11.92 -19.37 39.62
#